data_AF-A0A2V8E1D4-F1
#
_entry.id   AF-A0A2V8E1D4-F1
#
_cell.length_a   1.000
_cell.length_b   1.000
_cell.length_c   1.000
_cell.angle_alpha   90.00
_cell.angle_beta   90.00
_cell.angle_gamma   90.00
#
_symmetry.space_group_name_H-M   'P 1'
#
loop_
_entity.id
_entity.type
_entity.pdbx_description
1 polymer ?
#
loop_
_entity_poly.entity_id
_entity_poly.type
_entity_poly.pdbx_seq_one_letter_code
_entity_poly.pdbx_strand_id
1 'polypeptide(L)'
;MESDFAGVALDLGIGVEVCWPYRPQEKGSVENLVGWVKGSFFKQRRFLDHVDLDRQLRDWLTEAKSDEAVARDRRAAERADRGGPHASAAVVGRSSGLGAADPRERQSDRRRHPRRPSVFDAA
;
A
#
# COMPACT_ATOMS: atom_id res chain seq x y z
N MET A 1 -27.67 -14.24 5.94
CA MET A 1 -27.11 -13.15 6.77
C MET A 1 -26.21 -12.37 5.84
N GLU A 2 -26.67 -11.22 5.38
CA GLU A 2 -25.93 -10.40 4.42
C GLU A 2 -24.77 -9.74 5.16
N SER A 3 -23.53 -10.07 4.79
CA SER A 3 -22.35 -9.51 5.42
C SER A 3 -22.10 -8.12 4.87
N ASP A 4 -22.22 -7.10 5.71
CA ASP A 4 -21.76 -5.76 5.36
C ASP A 4 -20.23 -5.74 5.24
N PHE A 5 -19.67 -4.70 4.61
CA PHE A 5 -18.24 -4.54 4.36
C PHE A 5 -17.39 -4.78 5.62
N ALA A 6 -17.83 -4.26 6.77
CA ALA A 6 -17.14 -4.45 8.04
C ALA A 6 -17.12 -5.92 8.49
N GLY A 7 -18.21 -6.66 8.29
CA GLY A 7 -18.28 -8.08 8.60
C GLY A 7 -17.29 -8.88 7.74
N VAL A 8 -17.28 -8.61 6.44
CA VAL A 8 -16.33 -9.25 5.51
C VAL A 8 -14.88 -8.91 5.84
N ALA A 9 -14.59 -7.64 6.15
CA ALA A 9 -13.23 -7.23 6.51
C ALA A 9 -12.72 -7.96 7.76
N LEU A 10 -13.59 -8.18 8.75
CA LEU A 10 -13.26 -8.95 9.96
C LEU A 10 -13.04 -10.44 9.66
N ASP A 11 -13.94 -11.04 8.88
CA ASP A 11 -13.83 -12.46 8.50
C ASP A 11 -12.53 -12.74 7.71
N LEU A 12 -12.05 -11.76 6.93
CA LEU A 12 -10.80 -11.84 6.16
C LEU A 12 -9.57 -11.35 6.94
N GLY A 13 -9.71 -10.80 8.16
CA GLY A 13 -8.60 -10.25 8.94
C GLY A 13 -7.96 -9.00 8.32
N ILE A 14 -8.72 -8.18 7.59
CA ILE A 14 -8.24 -6.99 6.89
C ILE A 14 -8.35 -5.76 7.80
N GLY A 15 -7.23 -5.05 7.99
CA GLY A 15 -7.22 -3.72 8.59
C GLY A 15 -7.52 -2.64 7.53
N VAL A 16 -8.50 -1.78 7.81
CA VAL A 16 -8.89 -0.68 6.91
C VAL A 16 -8.35 0.64 7.46
N GLU A 17 -7.43 1.26 6.73
CA GLU A 17 -6.95 2.61 7.01
C GLU A 17 -7.66 3.60 6.07
N VAL A 18 -8.27 4.63 6.65
CA VAL A 18 -8.97 5.67 5.89
C VAL A 18 -8.07 6.88 5.72
N CYS A 19 -8.10 7.48 4.53
CA CYS A 19 -7.40 8.73 4.27
C CYS A 19 -8.00 9.86 5.11
N TRP A 20 -7.14 10.66 5.76
CA TRP A 20 -7.57 11.83 6.50
C TRP A 20 -7.99 12.96 5.55
N PRO A 21 -9.02 13.75 5.92
CA PRO A 21 -9.41 14.92 5.13
C PRO A 21 -8.21 15.84 4.86
N TYR A 22 -8.11 16.36 3.63
CA TYR A 22 -7.03 17.25 3.18
C TYR A 22 -5.62 16.62 3.19
N ARG A 23 -5.51 15.28 3.19
CA ARG A 23 -4.25 14.53 3.01
C ARG A 23 -4.23 13.69 1.72
N PRO A 24 -4.41 14.30 0.53
CA PRO A 24 -4.52 13.54 -0.72
C PRO A 24 -3.29 12.68 -1.06
N GLN A 25 -2.09 13.04 -0.56
CA GLN A 25 -0.88 12.24 -0.75
C GLN A 25 -0.98 10.80 -0.17
N GLU A 26 -1.87 10.56 0.79
CA GLU A 26 -2.12 9.20 1.33
C GLU A 26 -2.74 8.28 0.25
N LYS A 27 -3.33 8.86 -0.79
CA LYS A 27 -3.87 8.15 -1.94
C LYS A 27 -2.85 7.96 -3.07
N GLY A 28 -1.59 8.32 -2.87
CA GLY A 28 -0.57 8.33 -3.92
C GLY A 28 -0.39 6.97 -4.63
N SER A 29 -0.48 5.85 -3.91
CA SER A 29 -0.38 4.51 -4.50
C SER A 29 -1.53 4.23 -5.49
N VAL A 30 -2.76 4.57 -5.11
CA VAL A 30 -3.94 4.41 -5.96
C VAL A 30 -3.88 5.36 -7.16
N GLU A 31 -3.45 6.60 -6.95
CA GLU A 31 -3.33 7.58 -8.04
C GLU A 31 -2.28 7.19 -9.07
N ASN A 32 -1.13 6.69 -8.60
CA ASN A 32 -0.09 6.15 -9.46
C ASN A 32 -0.59 4.96 -10.26
N LEU A 33 -1.31 4.02 -9.62
CA LEU A 33 -1.90 2.87 -10.30
C LEU A 33 -2.91 3.30 -11.37
N VAL A 34 -3.81 4.23 -11.04
CA VAL A 34 -4.79 4.77 -11.99
C VAL A 34 -4.09 5.44 -13.17
N GLY A 35 -3.05 6.23 -12.91
CA GLY A 35 -2.23 6.86 -13.94
C GLY A 35 -1.57 5.84 -14.86
N TRP A 36 -1.01 4.77 -14.29
CA TRP A 36 -0.41 3.67 -15.05
C TRP A 36 -1.43 2.95 -15.93
N VAL A 37 -2.58 2.53 -15.39
CA VAL A 37 -3.64 1.87 -16.18
C VAL A 37 -4.09 2.77 -17.33
N LYS A 38 -4.36 4.05 -17.05
CA LYS A 38 -4.74 5.02 -18.10
C LYS A 38 -3.65 5.18 -19.15
N GLY A 39 -2.39 5.22 -18.73
CA GLY A 39 -1.24 5.42 -19.60
C GLY A 39 -0.88 4.22 -20.48
N SER A 40 -1.08 3.00 -20.00
CA SER A 40 -0.60 1.77 -20.62
C SER A 40 -1.71 0.91 -21.23
N PHE A 41 -2.91 0.88 -20.63
CA PHE A 41 -4.02 0.10 -21.15
C PHE A 41 -4.84 0.89 -22.18
N PHE A 42 -5.30 2.08 -21.79
CA PHE A 42 -6.27 2.86 -22.57
C PHE A 42 -5.66 3.67 -23.72
N LYS A 43 -4.43 4.18 -23.58
CA LYS A 43 -3.83 5.03 -24.62
C LYS A 43 -3.53 4.30 -25.93
N GLN A 44 -3.38 2.98 -25.90
CA GLN A 44 -2.92 2.19 -27.05
C GLN A 44 -4.04 1.38 -27.72
N ARG A 45 -5.28 1.42 -27.20
CA ARG A 45 -6.35 0.49 -27.59
C ARG A 45 -7.63 1.21 -28.00
N ARG A 46 -8.39 0.55 -28.88
CA ARG A 46 -9.76 0.89 -29.26
C ARG A 46 -10.65 -0.30 -28.90
N PHE A 47 -11.86 -0.01 -28.44
CA PHE A 47 -12.81 -1.04 -28.02
C PHE A 47 -14.03 -0.99 -28.92
N LEU A 48 -14.49 -2.17 -29.33
CA LEU A 48 -15.71 -2.33 -30.13
C LEU A 48 -16.95 -2.35 -29.22
N ASP A 49 -16.87 -3.07 -28.11
CA ASP A 49 -17.92 -3.18 -27.10
C ASP A 49 -17.32 -3.54 -25.72
N HIS A 50 -18.21 -3.80 -24.74
CA HIS A 50 -17.81 -4.16 -23.39
C HIS A 50 -17.14 -5.56 -23.31
N VAL A 51 -17.54 -6.49 -24.16
CA VAL A 51 -16.99 -7.86 -24.19
C VAL A 51 -15.56 -7.81 -24.73
N ASP A 52 -15.33 -7.03 -25.77
CA ASP A 52 -14.03 -6.74 -26.35
C ASP A 52 -13.11 -6.04 -25.34
N LEU A 53 -13.63 -5.06 -24.58
CA LEU A 53 -12.89 -4.44 -23.49
C LEU A 53 -12.43 -5.46 -22.44
N ASP A 54 -13.34 -6.31 -21.95
CA ASP A 54 -13.02 -7.32 -20.94
C ASP A 54 -12.00 -8.34 -21.44
N ARG A 55 -12.12 -8.73 -22.71
CA ARG A 55 -11.14 -9.62 -23.35
C ARG A 55 -9.76 -8.96 -23.41
N GLN A 56 -9.68 -7.76 -23.98
CA GLN A 56 -8.41 -7.03 -24.11
C GLN A 56 -7.78 -6.74 -22.74
N LEU A 57 -8.60 -6.51 -21.70
CA LEU A 57 -8.14 -6.32 -20.33
C LEU A 57 -7.44 -7.56 -19.76
N ARG A 58 -8.02 -8.75 -19.94
CA ARG A 58 -7.42 -10.01 -19.45
C ARG A 58 -6.11 -10.33 -20.16
N ASP A 59 -6.09 -10.14 -21.47
CA ASP A 59 -4.90 -10.36 -22.30
C ASP A 59 -3.77 -9.41 -21.85
N TRP A 60 -4.09 -8.12 -21.71
CA TRP A 60 -3.13 -7.12 -21.25
C TRP A 60 -2.62 -7.36 -19.82
N LEU A 61 -3.47 -7.80 -18.88
CA LEU A 61 -3.02 -8.12 -17.52
C LEU A 61 -1.99 -9.27 -17.49
N THR A 62 -2.07 -10.19 -18.46
CA THR A 62 -1.10 -11.28 -18.60
C THR A 62 0.22 -10.76 -19.17
N GLU A 63 0.16 -9.92 -20.20
CA GLU A 63 1.33 -9.24 -20.77
C GLU A 63 2.07 -8.39 -19.73
N ALA A 64 1.35 -7.54 -19.01
CA ALA A 64 1.92 -6.63 -18.01
C ALA A 64 2.63 -7.39 -16.88
N LYS A 65 2.10 -8.54 -16.44
CA LYS A 65 2.75 -9.38 -15.42
C LYS A 65 4.07 -9.96 -15.92
N SER A 66 4.10 -10.40 -17.17
CA SER A 66 5.32 -10.91 -17.81
C SER A 66 6.37 -9.82 -17.95
N ASP A 67 5.99 -8.62 -18.41
CA ASP A 67 6.89 -7.47 -18.53
C ASP A 67 7.49 -7.05 -17.17
N GLU A 68 6.67 -7.07 -16.11
CA GLU A 68 7.15 -6.80 -14.75
C GLU A 68 8.11 -7.88 -14.23
N ALA A 69 7.87 -9.16 -14.54
CA ALA A 69 8.77 -10.24 -14.17
C ALA A 69 10.15 -10.06 -14.83
N VAL A 70 10.17 -9.79 -16.12
CA VAL A 70 11.41 -9.53 -16.88
C VAL A 70 12.13 -8.29 -16.34
N ALA A 71 11.41 -7.20 -16.05
CA ALA A 71 12.01 -6.00 -15.49
C ALA A 71 12.57 -6.22 -14.09
N ARG A 72 11.91 -7.04 -13.26
CA ARG A 72 12.38 -7.42 -11.93
C ARG A 72 13.67 -8.22 -12.00
N ASP A 73 13.73 -9.22 -12.88
CA ASP A 73 14.92 -10.07 -13.06
C ASP A 73 16.11 -9.26 -13.55
N ARG A 74 15.89 -8.35 -14.52
CA ARG A 74 16.92 -7.42 -14.99
C ARG A 74 17.46 -6.54 -13.86
N ARG A 75 16.58 -5.94 -13.03
CA ARG A 75 17.00 -5.13 -11.87
C ARG A 75 17.74 -5.94 -10.81
N ALA A 76 17.43 -7.23 -10.68
CA ALA A 76 18.14 -8.15 -9.78
C ALA A 76 19.55 -8.45 -10.32
N ALA A 77 19.68 -8.75 -11.62
CA ALA A 77 20.96 -8.94 -12.28
C ALA A 77 21.83 -7.67 -12.22
N GLU A 78 21.27 -6.49 -12.50
CA GLU A 78 21.97 -5.20 -12.40
C GLU A 78 22.39 -4.86 -10.96
N ARG A 79 21.63 -5.30 -9.94
CA ARG A 79 22.02 -5.15 -8.54
C ARG A 79 23.13 -6.11 -8.15
N ALA A 80 23.10 -7.35 -8.65
CA ALA A 80 24.15 -8.35 -8.41
C ALA A 80 25.49 -7.90 -9.03
N ASP A 81 25.45 -7.34 -10.24
CA ASP A 81 26.63 -6.80 -10.94
C ASP A 81 27.25 -5.59 -10.20
N ARG A 82 26.41 -4.70 -9.64
CA ARG A 82 26.88 -3.59 -8.77
C ARG A 82 27.37 -4.04 -7.39
N GLY A 83 27.09 -5.27 -6.99
CA GLY A 83 27.51 -5.88 -5.73
C GLY A 83 28.90 -6.48 -5.83
N GLY A 84 29.95 -5.65 -5.87
CA GLY A 84 31.31 -6.12 -5.56
C GLY A 84 31.39 -6.78 -4.17
N PRO A 85 32.50 -7.48 -3.83
CA PRO A 85 32.62 -8.49 -2.75
C PRO A 85 32.35 -8.05 -1.29
N HIS A 86 31.69 -6.92 -1.03
CA HIS A 86 31.33 -6.44 0.30
C HIS A 86 29.82 -6.45 0.62
N ALA A 87 28.96 -6.94 -0.28
CA ALA A 87 27.50 -6.93 -0.09
C ALA A 87 26.94 -8.16 0.66
N SER A 88 27.57 -8.55 1.77
CA SER A 88 26.95 -9.42 2.78
C SER A 88 27.16 -8.84 4.16
N ALA A 89 26.32 -7.87 4.50
CA ALA A 89 26.06 -7.50 5.88
C ALA A 89 24.59 -7.82 6.18
N ALA A 90 24.38 -9.04 6.67
CA ALA A 90 23.46 -9.36 7.76
C ALA A 90 22.03 -8.78 7.70
N VAL A 91 21.10 -9.58 7.18
CA VAL A 91 19.76 -9.67 7.79
C VAL A 91 19.91 -10.38 9.14
N VAL A 92 20.44 -9.69 10.15
CA VAL A 92 20.34 -10.16 11.54
C VAL A 92 18.96 -9.75 12.04
N GLY A 93 18.17 -10.75 12.43
CA GLY A 93 16.85 -10.58 13.01
C GLY A 93 16.90 -9.63 14.20
N ARG A 94 15.96 -8.69 14.25
CA ARG A 94 15.68 -7.92 15.46
C ARG A 94 14.99 -8.84 16.47
N SER A 95 15.79 -9.50 17.30
CA SER A 95 15.32 -10.05 18.57
C SER A 95 15.05 -8.91 19.55
N SER A 96 13.98 -9.09 20.29
CA SER A 96 13.46 -8.26 21.38
C SER A 96 14.54 -7.94 22.42
N GLY A 97 14.63 -6.68 22.84
CA GLY A 97 15.47 -6.23 23.95
C GLY A 97 14.77 -5.11 24.71
N LEU A 98 14.35 -5.44 25.94
CA LEU A 98 13.79 -4.54 26.94
C LEU A 98 14.78 -3.43 27.36
N GLY A 99 14.27 -2.21 27.50
CA GLY A 99 14.62 -1.29 28.59
C GLY A 99 15.82 -0.36 28.41
N ALA A 100 15.55 0.93 28.15
CA ALA A 100 16.26 2.04 28.77
C ALA A 100 15.37 3.29 28.73
N ALA A 101 14.96 3.77 29.91
CA ALA A 101 14.19 4.99 30.08
C ALA A 101 15.11 6.22 29.91
N ASP A 102 14.69 7.19 29.08
CA ASP A 102 15.35 8.50 28.95
C ASP A 102 14.74 9.50 29.94
N PRO A 103 15.51 10.08 30.89
CA PRO A 103 15.01 10.97 31.92
C PRO A 103 14.85 12.44 31.50
N ARG A 104 14.58 12.76 30.23
CA ARG A 104 14.52 14.15 29.73
C ARG A 104 13.17 14.70 29.28
N GLU A 105 12.05 14.06 29.62
CA GLU A 105 10.72 14.60 29.25
C GLU A 105 9.86 14.95 30.47
N ARG A 106 10.40 15.86 31.29
CA ARG A 106 9.62 16.61 32.27
C ARG A 106 9.39 18.02 31.73
N GLN A 107 8.11 18.30 31.43
CA GLN A 107 7.46 19.60 31.63
C GLN A 107 7.44 20.62 30.48
N SER A 108 6.37 20.58 29.69
CA SER A 108 5.58 21.76 29.23
C SER A 108 4.30 21.25 28.55
N ASP A 109 3.29 20.84 29.32
CA ASP A 109 2.20 21.68 29.83
C ASP A 109 1.43 22.49 28.76
N ARG A 110 0.12 22.21 28.70
CA ARG A 110 -1.01 23.01 28.16
C ARG A 110 -1.11 23.26 26.65
N ARG A 111 -1.81 22.34 25.96
CA ARG A 111 -3.06 22.66 25.24
C ARG A 111 -4.06 21.51 25.37
N ARG A 112 -4.93 21.59 26.37
CA ARG A 112 -6.12 20.72 26.49
C ARG A 112 -7.04 21.01 25.29
N HIS A 113 -7.26 20.03 24.42
CA HIS A 113 -8.38 20.02 23.50
C HIS A 113 -9.54 19.25 24.15
N PRO A 114 -10.79 19.75 24.10
CA PRO A 114 -11.90 19.11 24.80
C PRO A 114 -12.19 17.73 24.22
N ARG A 115 -12.29 16.72 25.10
CA ARG A 115 -12.84 15.41 24.74
C ARG A 115 -14.30 15.58 24.33
N ARG A 116 -14.65 15.08 23.14
CA ARG A 116 -16.05 14.93 22.71
C ARG A 116 -16.59 13.56 23.16
N PRO A 117 -17.89 13.46 23.47
CA PRO A 117 -18.51 12.23 23.95
C PRO A 117 -18.53 11.15 22.86
N SER A 118 -18.49 9.90 23.30
CA SER A 118 -18.56 8.70 22.48
C SER A 118 -19.97 8.51 21.92
N VAL A 119 -20.09 7.97 20.71
CA VAL A 119 -21.37 7.55 20.10
C VAL A 119 -22.02 6.36 20.87
N PHE A 120 -21.31 5.79 21.85
CA PHE A 120 -21.83 4.71 22.72
C PHE A 120 -22.50 5.18 24.03
N ASP A 121 -22.66 6.50 24.25
CA ASP A 121 -23.30 7.03 25.48
C ASP A 121 -24.81 7.35 25.32
N ALA A 122 -25.48 6.80 24.31
CA ALA A 122 -26.93 6.97 24.12
C ALA A 122 -27.64 5.61 24.05
N ALA A 123 -27.96 5.07 25.22
CA ALA A 123 -28.95 4.01 25.45
C ALA A 123 -29.79 4.38 26.68
#